data_AF-A0A3P5XBG6-F1
#
_entry.id   AF-A0A3P5XBG6-F1
#
_cell.length_a   1.000
_cell.length_b   1.000
_cell.length_c   1.000
_cell.angle_alpha   90.00
_cell.angle_beta   90.00
_cell.angle_gamma   90.00
#
_symmetry.space_group_name_H-M   'P 1'
#
loop_
_entity.id
_entity.type
_entity.pdbx_description
1 polymer ?
#
loop_
_entity_poly.entity_id
_entity_poly.type
_entity_poly.pdbx_seq_one_letter_code
_entity_poly.pdbx_strand_id
1 'polypeptide(L)'
;MKKNNKRNFILILSIVFVFLFTFIPSFGLRVDEGSRFWGFPAEWLGIYEYGGFSFKLLGFLFNIAFFYLIFLLLTKIFVGLNNLRNSKTDRV
;
A
#
# COMPACT_ATOMS: atom_id res chain seq x y z
N MET A 1 -3.98 25.09 8.59
CA MET A 1 -4.16 23.63 8.83
C MET A 1 -2.80 22.94 8.91
N LYS A 2 -2.62 22.14 9.97
CA LYS A 2 -1.38 21.50 10.45
C LYS A 2 -0.70 20.63 9.37
N LYS A 3 0.53 20.97 8.96
CA LYS A 3 1.36 20.24 7.96
C LYS A 3 1.59 18.75 8.31
N ASN A 4 1.46 18.39 9.59
CA ASN A 4 1.62 17.02 10.09
C ASN A 4 0.47 16.07 9.69
N ASN A 5 -0.69 16.59 9.28
CA ASN A 5 -1.85 15.75 8.98
C ASN A 5 -1.69 14.97 7.66
N LYS A 6 -0.98 15.54 6.67
CA LYS A 6 -0.86 14.91 5.34
C LYS A 6 -0.02 13.64 5.37
N ARG A 7 1.11 13.64 6.07
CA ARG A 7 1.98 12.45 6.18
C ARG A 7 1.31 11.33 6.98
N ASN A 8 0.64 11.68 8.08
CA ASN A 8 -0.13 10.72 8.88
C ASN A 8 -1.30 10.14 8.07
N PHE A 9 -2.00 10.96 7.29
CA PHE A 9 -3.05 10.50 6.40
C PHE A 9 -2.52 9.52 5.35
N ILE A 10 -1.38 9.82 4.70
CA ILE A 10 -0.74 8.91 3.74
C ILE A 10 -0.36 7.59 4.43
N LEU A 11 0.19 7.65 5.65
CA LEU A 11 0.54 6.44 6.40
C LEU A 11 -0.68 5.58 6.73
N ILE A 12 -1.75 6.18 7.24
CA ILE A 12 -3.02 5.48 7.53
C ILE A 12 -3.57 4.86 6.25
N LEU A 13 -3.59 5.62 5.15
CA LEU A 13 -4.04 5.12 3.86
C LEU A 13 -3.19 3.95 3.36
N SER A 14 -1.87 3.99 3.61
CA SER A 14 -0.95 2.90 3.26
C SER A 14 -1.31 1.62 4.02
N ILE A 15 -1.55 1.72 5.33
CA ILE A 15 -1.97 0.57 6.16
C ILE A 15 -3.30 -0.01 5.66
N VAL A 16 -4.29 0.83 5.37
CA VAL A 16 -5.58 0.39 4.81
C VAL A 16 -5.36 -0.36 3.49
N PHE A 17 -4.51 0.16 2.60
CA PHE A 17 -4.21 -0.48 1.33
C PHE A 17 -3.47 -1.82 1.47
N VAL A 18 -2.60 -1.98 2.48
CA VAL A 18 -2.01 -3.29 2.79
C VAL A 18 -3.12 -4.31 3.02
N PHE A 19 -4.10 -4.02 3.87
CA PHE A 19 -5.21 -4.95 4.13
C PHE A 19 -6.07 -5.17 2.89
N LEU A 20 -6.45 -4.11 2.16
CA LEU A 20 -7.26 -4.22 0.96
C LEU A 20 -6.61 -5.14 -0.08
N PHE A 21 -5.32 -4.94 -0.38
CA PHE A 21 -4.62 -5.73 -1.39
C PHE A 21 -4.23 -7.14 -0.92
N THR A 22 -3.98 -7.30 0.38
CA THR A 22 -3.70 -8.62 0.97
C THR A 22 -4.83 -9.60 0.67
N PHE A 23 -6.09 -9.20 0.79
CA PHE A 23 -7.22 -10.10 0.63
C PHE A 23 -7.77 -10.18 -0.82
N ILE A 24 -7.09 -9.59 -1.80
CA ILE A 24 -7.46 -9.76 -3.22
C ILE A 24 -6.91 -11.11 -3.70
N PRO A 25 -7.74 -12.11 -4.05
CA PRO A 25 -7.27 -13.46 -4.36
C PRO A 25 -6.29 -13.53 -5.54
N SER A 26 -6.43 -12.64 -6.52
CA SER A 26 -5.60 -12.62 -7.72
C SER A 26 -4.17 -12.11 -7.50
N PHE A 27 -3.89 -11.41 -6.40
CA PHE A 27 -2.60 -10.76 -6.15
C PHE A 27 -2.03 -11.07 -4.78
N GLY A 28 -2.89 -11.09 -3.76
CA GLY A 28 -2.51 -11.16 -2.37
C GLY A 28 -2.53 -12.56 -1.78
N LEU A 29 -3.00 -13.58 -2.52
CA LEU A 29 -3.06 -14.97 -2.05
C LEU A 29 -2.10 -15.84 -2.86
N ARG A 30 -1.21 -16.55 -2.16
CA ARG A 30 -0.45 -17.68 -2.68
C ARG A 30 -0.84 -18.94 -1.94
N VAL A 31 -1.22 -19.97 -2.68
CA VAL A 31 -1.50 -21.30 -2.13
C VAL A 31 -0.34 -22.21 -2.48
N ASP A 32 0.22 -22.86 -1.47
CA ASP A 32 1.39 -23.72 -1.60
C ASP A 32 1.22 -24.91 -0.65
N GLU A 33 1.16 -26.13 -1.20
CA GLU A 33 0.97 -27.38 -0.45
C GLU A 33 -0.12 -27.27 0.65
N GLY A 34 -1.34 -26.86 0.27
CA GLY A 34 -2.47 -26.69 1.19
C GLY A 34 -2.38 -25.49 2.15
N SER A 35 -1.20 -24.87 2.27
CA SER A 35 -0.96 -23.67 3.06
C SER A 35 -1.32 -22.40 2.27
N ARG A 36 -1.84 -21.40 2.96
CA ARG A 36 -2.26 -20.11 2.39
C ARG A 36 -1.40 -18.98 2.91
N PHE A 37 -0.71 -18.30 2.00
CA PHE A 37 0.12 -17.14 2.30
C PHE A 37 -0.53 -15.89 1.71
N TRP A 38 -0.62 -14.87 2.55
CA TRP A 38 -1.29 -13.62 2.26
C TRP A 38 -0.33 -12.44 2.36
N GLY A 39 -0.45 -11.53 1.40
CA GLY A 39 0.25 -10.27 1.39
C GLY A 39 0.58 -9.80 -0.02
N PHE A 40 0.75 -8.49 -0.17
CA PHE A 40 1.17 -7.89 -1.41
C PHE A 40 1.91 -6.57 -1.14
N PRO A 41 3.07 -6.31 -1.77
CA PRO A 41 3.86 -7.22 -2.62
C PRO A 41 4.65 -8.31 -1.86
N ALA A 42 4.82 -8.18 -0.55
CA ALA A 42 5.47 -9.19 0.28
C ALA A 42 4.46 -9.94 1.15
N GLU A 43 4.71 -11.22 1.39
CA GLU A 43 3.89 -12.01 2.31
C GLU A 43 4.08 -11.55 3.75
N TRP A 44 2.99 -11.44 4.49
CA TRP A 44 3.05 -11.09 5.91
C TRP A 44 2.21 -12.00 6.80
N LEU A 45 1.26 -12.75 6.24
CA LEU A 45 0.41 -13.67 7.00
C LEU A 45 0.38 -15.05 6.32
N GLY A 46 0.82 -16.09 7.01
CA GLY A 46 0.70 -17.49 6.57
C GLY A 46 -0.29 -18.24 7.44
N ILE A 47 -1.10 -19.12 6.84
CA ILE A 47 -2.00 -20.05 7.50
C ILE A 47 -1.65 -21.45 6.95
N TYR A 48 -1.18 -22.34 7.82
CA TYR A 48 -0.69 -23.66 7.41
C TYR A 48 -1.81 -24.71 7.41
N GLU A 49 -1.67 -25.71 6.53
CA GLU A 49 -2.69 -26.75 6.32
C GLU A 49 -3.06 -27.51 7.61
N TYR A 50 -2.06 -27.90 8.40
CA TYR A 50 -2.25 -28.64 9.66
C TYR A 50 -2.59 -27.77 10.87
N GLY A 51 -2.98 -26.51 10.62
CA GLY A 51 -3.20 -25.51 11.65
C GLY A 51 -1.94 -24.71 11.98
N GLY A 52 -2.16 -23.55 12.58
CA GLY A 52 -1.11 -22.58 12.90
C GLY A 52 -1.07 -21.40 11.93
N PHE A 53 -0.50 -20.29 12.41
CA PHE A 53 -0.30 -19.09 11.61
C PHE A 53 1.13 -18.57 11.78
N SER A 54 1.64 -17.93 10.74
CA SER A 54 2.91 -17.21 10.77
C SER A 54 2.67 -15.74 10.44
N PHE A 55 3.22 -14.86 11.28
CA PHE A 55 3.20 -13.43 11.03
C PHE A 55 4.62 -12.96 10.69
N LYS A 56 4.86 -12.59 9.43
CA LYS A 56 6.14 -12.06 8.96
C LYS A 56 6.14 -10.54 9.11
N LEU A 57 6.56 -10.04 10.27
CA LEU A 57 6.59 -8.60 10.59
C LEU A 57 7.33 -7.78 9.53
N LEU A 58 8.45 -8.29 9.02
CA LEU A 58 9.23 -7.59 8.00
C LEU A 58 8.45 -7.43 6.69
N GLY A 59 7.69 -8.45 6.28
CA GLY A 59 6.81 -8.38 5.11
C GLY A 59 5.69 -7.36 5.32
N PHE A 60 5.11 -7.31 6.52
CA PHE A 60 4.07 -6.33 6.85
C PHE A 60 4.60 -4.89 6.76
N LEU A 61 5.76 -4.62 7.37
CA LEU A 61 6.40 -3.31 7.34
C LEU A 61 6.82 -2.92 5.92
N PHE A 62 7.33 -3.87 5.13
CA PHE A 62 7.66 -3.64 3.73
C PHE A 62 6.44 -3.21 2.92
N ASN A 63 5.30 -3.88 3.08
CA ASN A 63 4.07 -3.52 2.37
C ASN A 63 3.60 -2.11 2.73
N ILE A 64 3.65 -1.73 4.03
CA ILE A 64 3.32 -0.36 4.45
C ILE A 64 4.24 0.64 3.77
N ALA A 65 5.56 0.40 3.79
CA ALA A 65 6.53 1.29 3.16
C ALA A 65 6.32 1.39 1.64
N PHE A 66 6.02 0.28 0.98
CA PHE A 66 5.74 0.21 -0.45
C PHE A 66 4.54 1.09 -0.84
N PHE A 67 3.39 0.91 -0.19
CA PHE A 67 2.21 1.75 -0.46
C PHE A 67 2.43 3.21 -0.07
N TYR A 68 3.17 3.47 1.01
CA TYR A 68 3.52 4.83 1.42
C TYR A 68 4.32 5.56 0.33
N LEU A 69 5.32 4.89 -0.26
CA LEU A 69 6.11 5.43 -1.36
C LEU A 69 5.25 5.67 -2.60
N ILE A 70 4.37 4.74 -2.97
CA ILE A 70 3.44 4.92 -4.09
C ILE A 70 2.58 6.16 -3.88
N PHE A 71 1.95 6.31 -2.72
CA PHE A 71 1.13 7.49 -2.43
C PHE A 71 1.94 8.78 -2.40
N LEU A 72 3.17 8.74 -1.90
CA LEU A 72 4.06 9.90 -1.94
C LEU A 72 4.40 10.30 -3.39
N LEU A 73 4.65 9.34 -4.28
CA LEU A 73 4.87 9.60 -5.70
C LEU A 73 3.62 10.15 -6.39
N LEU A 74 2.46 9.50 -6.19
CA LEU A 74 1.18 9.94 -6.74
C LEU A 74 0.87 11.38 -6.33
N THR A 75 1.01 11.71 -5.05
CA THR A 75 0.76 13.07 -4.57
C THR A 75 1.69 14.11 -5.20
N LYS A 76 2.95 13.77 -5.49
CA LYS A 76 3.86 14.66 -6.23
C LYS A 76 3.41 14.84 -7.68
N ILE A 77 3.04 13.75 -8.37
CA ILE A 77 2.57 13.78 -9.75
C ILE A 77 1.31 14.64 -9.87
N PHE A 78 0.31 14.43 -9.00
CA PHE A 78 -0.94 15.21 -9.01
C PHE A 78 -0.69 16.71 -8.76
N VAL A 79 0.21 17.06 -7.85
CA VAL A 79 0.58 18.47 -7.63
C VAL A 79 1.26 19.05 -8.87
N GLY A 80 2.18 18.30 -9.49
CA GLY A 80 2.85 18.72 -10.73
C GLY A 80 1.87 18.95 -11.88
N LEU A 81 0.94 18.01 -12.10
CA LEU A 81 -0.09 18.11 -13.14
C LEU A 81 -1.01 19.32 -12.93
N ASN A 82 -1.42 19.59 -11.68
CA ASN A 82 -2.24 20.77 -11.37
C ASN A 82 -1.52 22.08 -11.66
N ASN A 83 -0.23 22.18 -11.35
CA ASN A 83 0.57 23.36 -11.65
C ASN A 83 0.69 23.59 -13.16
N LEU A 84 0.91 22.51 -13.93
CA LEU A 84 0.96 22.59 -15.40
C LEU A 84 -0.37 23.06 -15.98
N ARG A 85 -1.50 22.55 -15.47
CA ARG A 85 -2.84 22.96 -15.91
C ARG A 85 -3.08 24.45 -15.67
N ASN A 86 -2.80 24.96 -14.48
CA ASN A 86 -3.04 26.36 -14.14
C ASN A 86 -2.17 27.30 -14.99
N SER A 87 -0.91 26.93 -15.25
CA SER A 87 0.00 27.73 -16.08
C SER A 87 -0.43 27.89 -17.54
N LYS A 88 -1.32 27.02 -18.04
CA LYS A 88 -1.92 27.15 -19.38
C LYS A 88 -3.13 28.09 -19.37
N THR A 89 -3.94 28.05 -18.33
CA THR A 89 -5.11 28.93 -18.17
C THR A 89 -4.69 30.40 -18.09
N ASP A 90 -3.59 30.70 -17.41
CA ASP A 90 -3.11 32.10 -17.23
C ASP A 90 -2.54 32.74 -18.51
N ARG A 91 -2.41 31.98 -19.61
CA ARG A 91 -1.86 32.48 -20.89
C ARG A 91 -2.93 32.70 -21.98
N VAL A 92 -4.19 32.47 -21.67
CA VAL A 92 -5.34 32.68 -22.56
C VAL A 92 -6.12 33.90 -22.07
#